data_AF-A0A1E9MF97-F1
#
_entry.id   AF-A0A1E9MF97-F1
#
_cell.length_a   1.000
_cell.length_b   1.000
_cell.length_c   1.000
_cell.angle_alpha   90.00
_cell.angle_beta   90.00
_cell.angle_gamma   90.00
#
_symmetry.space_group_name_H-M   'P 1'
#
loop_
_entity.id
_entity.type
_entity.pdbx_description
1 polymer ?
#
loop_
_entity_poly.entity_id
_entity_poly.type
_entity_poly.pdbx_seq_one_letter_code
_entity_poly.pdbx_strand_id
1 'polypeptide(L)'
;MAATHLPGTLPDPNYQPTYRSNGAGDDLAALVAPYSLSRVQLAEATGIADEATVNSWVEQCCPELAADAPAPLEPVLRYLDETYLPDPANWPGDNAYDEYILENIAARMLARVVANTFAADRSGDYRELLALVATLVLIARYWDGTDEAFLTLLNAEPTAQADEYLQEAIANTPESLRSLLAELLLPALREARGTFTADEARLLTGYALAAGYYAGEHPYETLNGIHVAFTADERTQPDTEQIRRVEDVLKANFRAAHEGAGATENPEPHYVTLPGDQDGYETAAHLIAALSQAHDVIAFSTQPGEGTSALADDRRAAFTLYLCYLMLGDDESSEERAAELYRTNRGK
;
A
#
# COMPACT_ATOMS: atom_id res chain seq x y z
N MET A 1 -7.74 24.06 -3.07
CA MET A 1 -6.76 23.94 -1.97
C MET A 1 -6.86 22.51 -1.52
N ALA A 2 -5.83 21.71 -1.80
CA ALA A 2 -5.73 20.33 -1.33
C ALA A 2 -5.43 20.34 0.17
N ALA A 3 -5.99 19.39 0.92
CA ALA A 3 -5.77 19.27 2.35
C ALA A 3 -4.35 18.75 2.58
N THR A 4 -3.48 19.58 3.14
CA THR A 4 -2.10 19.23 3.52
C THR A 4 -2.06 18.43 4.83
N HIS A 5 -2.93 17.44 5.00
CA HIS A 5 -2.90 16.59 6.20
C HIS A 5 -2.28 15.25 5.84
N LEU A 6 -0.95 15.25 5.87
CA LEU A 6 -0.16 14.03 5.92
C LEU A 6 -0.70 13.14 7.05
N PRO A 7 -0.83 11.83 6.82
CA PRO A 7 -1.03 10.86 7.88
C PRO A 7 0.00 11.13 9.02
N GLY A 8 -0.39 10.92 10.28
CA GLY A 8 0.49 11.17 11.43
C GLY A 8 0.73 12.65 11.81
N THR A 9 0.21 13.63 11.06
CA THR A 9 0.10 15.02 11.55
C THR A 9 -1.26 15.24 12.22
N LEU A 10 -1.30 16.00 13.33
CA LEU A 10 -2.57 16.35 13.98
C LEU A 10 -3.43 17.16 12.99
N PRO A 11 -4.67 16.74 12.67
CA PRO A 11 -5.54 17.53 11.82
C PRO A 11 -5.78 18.91 12.46
N ASP A 12 -6.06 19.91 11.63
CA ASP A 12 -6.50 21.21 12.14
C ASP A 12 -7.67 20.99 13.11
N PRO A 13 -7.73 21.67 14.28
CA PRO A 13 -8.86 21.53 15.21
C PRO A 13 -10.24 21.78 14.58
N ASN A 14 -10.30 22.43 13.41
CA ASN A 14 -11.53 22.70 12.65
C ASN A 14 -11.70 21.79 11.41
N TYR A 15 -10.82 20.81 11.21
CA TYR A 15 -10.93 19.85 10.12
C TYR A 15 -12.20 19.01 10.31
N GLN A 16 -13.05 18.99 9.29
CA GLN A 16 -14.19 18.10 9.23
C GLN A 16 -13.92 17.10 8.12
N PRO A 17 -13.80 15.80 8.46
CA PRO A 17 -13.60 14.79 7.45
C PRO A 17 -14.82 14.70 6.53
N THR A 18 -14.58 14.46 5.25
CA THR A 18 -15.59 14.27 4.20
C THR A 18 -15.33 12.99 3.43
N TYR A 19 -16.27 12.05 3.47
CA TYR A 19 -16.20 10.88 2.61
C TYR A 19 -16.29 11.32 1.14
N ARG A 20 -15.29 10.95 0.35
CA ARG A 20 -15.36 10.99 -1.10
C ARG A 20 -15.59 9.59 -1.59
N SER A 21 -16.73 9.38 -2.23
CA SER A 21 -16.95 8.18 -3.01
C SER A 21 -15.81 8.06 -4.01
N ASN A 22 -15.14 6.92 -3.96
CA ASN A 22 -14.15 6.57 -4.96
C ASN A 22 -14.80 6.13 -6.28
N GLY A 23 -16.13 6.21 -6.36
CA GLY A 23 -16.90 5.63 -7.44
C GLY A 23 -16.67 4.13 -7.41
N ALA A 24 -17.41 3.40 -6.59
CA ALA A 24 -17.69 2.00 -6.88
C ALA A 24 -18.56 1.91 -8.14
N GLY A 25 -18.11 2.53 -9.24
CA GLY A 25 -18.72 2.45 -10.54
C GLY A 25 -18.75 1.00 -11.01
N ASP A 26 -19.45 0.79 -12.13
CA ASP A 26 -19.65 -0.53 -12.72
C ASP A 26 -18.35 -1.36 -12.84
N ASP A 27 -17.21 -0.69 -13.02
CA ASP A 27 -15.89 -1.31 -13.20
C ASP A 27 -15.32 -1.94 -11.91
N LEU A 28 -15.34 -1.23 -10.77
CA LEU A 28 -14.92 -1.80 -9.48
C LEU A 28 -15.89 -2.89 -9.02
N ALA A 29 -17.19 -2.69 -9.23
CA ALA A 29 -18.21 -3.70 -8.94
C ALA A 29 -17.99 -4.99 -9.75
N ALA A 30 -17.71 -4.87 -11.05
CA ALA A 30 -17.40 -6.01 -11.91
C ALA A 30 -16.12 -6.73 -11.50
N LEU A 31 -15.13 -5.98 -10.99
CA LEU A 31 -13.89 -6.55 -10.49
C LEU A 31 -14.10 -7.37 -9.21
N VAL A 32 -14.90 -6.86 -8.26
CA VAL A 32 -15.09 -7.51 -6.95
C VAL A 32 -16.18 -8.59 -6.94
N ALA A 33 -17.04 -8.63 -7.96
CA ALA A 33 -18.17 -9.56 -8.06
C ALA A 33 -17.83 -11.05 -7.83
N PRO A 34 -16.67 -11.59 -8.25
CA PRO A 34 -16.34 -13.00 -8.02
C PRO A 34 -15.99 -13.34 -6.57
N TYR A 35 -15.76 -12.35 -5.72
CA TYR A 35 -15.13 -12.56 -4.41
C TYR A 35 -16.11 -12.42 -3.25
N SER A 36 -15.82 -13.14 -2.18
CA SER A 36 -16.57 -13.07 -0.93
C SER A 36 -15.62 -13.20 0.25
N LEU A 37 -15.95 -12.51 1.35
CA LEU A 37 -15.20 -12.54 2.60
C LEU A 37 -16.13 -12.91 3.76
N SER A 38 -15.60 -13.58 4.77
CA SER A 38 -16.34 -13.76 6.02
C SER A 38 -16.54 -12.40 6.73
N ARG A 39 -17.52 -12.33 7.63
CA ARG A 39 -17.77 -11.11 8.44
C ARG A 39 -16.54 -10.71 9.26
N VAL A 40 -15.81 -11.70 9.79
CA VAL A 40 -14.53 -11.49 10.47
C VAL A 40 -13.49 -10.88 9.52
N GLN A 41 -13.33 -11.44 8.32
CA GLN A 41 -12.37 -10.93 7.34
C GLN A 41 -12.72 -9.52 6.85
N LEU A 42 -14.01 -9.20 6.74
CA LEU A 42 -14.49 -7.85 6.44
C LEU A 42 -14.14 -6.89 7.57
N ALA A 43 -14.42 -7.25 8.83
CA ALA A 43 -14.07 -6.43 9.99
C ALA A 43 -12.56 -6.16 10.06
N GLU A 44 -11.75 -7.21 9.92
CA GLU A 44 -10.28 -7.12 9.83
C GLU A 44 -9.81 -6.23 8.68
N ALA A 45 -10.42 -6.36 7.50
CA ALA A 45 -10.05 -5.56 6.33
C ALA A 45 -10.33 -4.07 6.56
N THR A 46 -11.47 -3.73 7.18
CA THR A 46 -11.75 -2.33 7.50
C THR A 46 -10.83 -1.81 8.62
N GLY A 47 -10.55 -2.62 9.65
CA GLY A 47 -9.78 -2.22 10.82
C GLY A 47 -10.49 -1.25 11.77
N ILE A 48 -11.66 -0.73 11.39
CA ILE A 48 -12.45 0.26 12.16
C ILE A 48 -13.88 -0.21 12.47
N ALA A 49 -14.44 -1.12 11.66
CA ALA A 49 -15.74 -1.70 11.92
C ALA A 49 -15.59 -3.03 12.66
N ASP A 50 -16.34 -3.20 13.74
CA ASP A 50 -16.44 -4.50 14.41
C ASP A 50 -17.35 -5.47 13.64
N GLU A 51 -17.33 -6.74 14.03
CA GLU A 51 -18.13 -7.78 13.38
C GLU A 51 -19.64 -7.49 13.46
N ALA A 52 -20.11 -6.83 14.52
CA ALA A 52 -21.53 -6.47 14.67
C ALA A 52 -21.94 -5.41 13.64
N THR A 53 -21.10 -4.39 13.44
CA THR A 53 -21.28 -3.34 12.45
C THR A 53 -21.26 -3.93 11.05
N VAL A 54 -20.27 -4.77 10.74
CA VAL A 54 -20.18 -5.50 9.46
C VAL A 54 -21.41 -6.37 9.23
N ASN A 55 -21.87 -7.10 10.25
CA ASN A 55 -23.05 -7.93 10.12
C ASN A 55 -24.29 -7.09 9.78
N SER A 56 -24.43 -5.89 10.36
CA SER A 56 -25.51 -4.97 9.99
C SER A 56 -25.45 -4.55 8.52
N TRP A 57 -24.27 -4.34 7.94
CA TRP A 57 -24.11 -4.04 6.51
C TRP A 57 -24.57 -5.22 5.66
N VAL A 58 -24.13 -6.42 6.02
CA VAL A 58 -24.47 -7.65 5.29
C VAL A 58 -25.98 -7.93 5.35
N GLU A 59 -26.64 -7.68 6.48
CA GLU A 59 -28.10 -7.82 6.59
C GLU A 59 -28.86 -6.84 5.70
N GLN A 60 -28.32 -5.64 5.48
CA GLN A 60 -28.95 -4.62 4.62
C GLN A 60 -28.75 -4.91 3.13
N CYS A 61 -27.55 -5.32 2.71
CA CYS A 61 -27.23 -5.54 1.31
C CYS A 61 -27.50 -6.99 0.82
N CYS A 62 -27.51 -7.95 1.75
CA CYS A 62 -27.66 -9.39 1.47
C CYS A 62 -28.62 -10.05 2.47
N PRO A 63 -29.90 -9.64 2.54
CA PRO A 63 -30.84 -10.07 3.60
C PRO A 63 -31.15 -11.57 3.63
N GLU A 64 -30.96 -12.26 2.50
CA GLU A 64 -31.20 -13.71 2.39
C GLU A 64 -29.93 -14.56 2.63
N LEU A 65 -28.77 -13.93 2.87
CA LEU A 65 -27.52 -14.63 3.08
C LEU A 65 -27.52 -15.34 4.44
N ALA A 66 -27.11 -16.61 4.45
CA ALA A 66 -26.95 -17.35 5.69
C ALA A 66 -25.90 -16.68 6.61
N ALA A 67 -26.09 -16.82 7.93
CA ALA A 67 -25.23 -16.17 8.93
C ALA A 67 -23.76 -16.61 8.85
N ASP A 68 -23.50 -17.83 8.41
CA ASP A 68 -22.16 -18.43 8.26
C ASP A 68 -21.62 -18.36 6.82
N ALA A 69 -22.45 -17.96 5.85
CA ALA A 69 -22.00 -17.80 4.47
C ALA A 69 -21.13 -16.53 4.33
N PRO A 70 -20.00 -16.60 3.59
CA PRO A 70 -19.22 -15.43 3.21
C PRO A 70 -20.09 -14.40 2.48
N ALA A 71 -19.89 -13.12 2.78
CA ALA A 71 -20.61 -12.04 2.16
C ALA A 71 -19.96 -11.67 0.81
N PRO A 72 -20.76 -11.56 -0.27
CA PRO A 72 -20.26 -11.10 -1.56
C PRO A 72 -19.77 -9.66 -1.46
N LEU A 73 -18.61 -9.36 -2.04
CA LEU A 73 -18.01 -8.02 -1.91
C LEU A 73 -18.77 -6.94 -2.70
N GLU A 74 -19.29 -7.28 -3.87
CA GLU A 74 -19.97 -6.32 -4.74
C GLU A 74 -21.21 -5.66 -4.08
N PRO A 75 -22.15 -6.42 -3.46
CA PRO A 75 -23.27 -5.80 -2.76
C PRO A 75 -22.86 -5.01 -1.51
N VAL A 76 -21.84 -5.49 -0.79
CA VAL A 76 -21.32 -4.82 0.42
C VAL A 76 -20.68 -3.48 0.05
N LEU A 77 -19.78 -3.46 -0.93
CA LEU A 77 -19.11 -2.24 -1.37
C LEU A 77 -20.09 -1.23 -1.96
N ARG A 78 -21.07 -1.68 -2.75
CA ARG A 78 -22.12 -0.81 -3.27
C ARG A 78 -22.94 -0.18 -2.15
N TYR A 79 -23.37 -0.98 -1.16
CA TYR A 79 -24.11 -0.47 -0.01
C TYR A 79 -23.29 0.56 0.79
N LEU A 80 -22.00 0.28 0.99
CA LEU A 80 -21.10 1.19 1.68
C LEU A 80 -20.97 2.53 0.95
N ASP A 81 -20.68 2.50 -0.35
CA ASP A 81 -20.44 3.68 -1.18
C ASP A 81 -21.72 4.51 -1.42
N GLU A 82 -22.84 3.87 -1.71
CA GLU A 82 -24.07 4.56 -2.11
C GLU A 82 -24.97 4.96 -0.94
N THR A 83 -24.91 4.24 0.19
CA THR A 83 -25.90 4.38 1.27
C THR A 83 -25.29 4.65 2.63
N TYR A 84 -24.24 3.92 3.02
CA TYR A 84 -23.75 3.95 4.40
C TYR A 84 -22.77 5.09 4.66
N LEU A 85 -21.67 5.16 3.90
CA LEU A 85 -20.57 6.12 4.07
C LEU A 85 -20.88 7.57 3.67
N PRO A 86 -21.82 7.87 2.76
CA PRO A 86 -22.23 9.25 2.49
C PRO A 86 -22.79 10.01 3.70
N ASP A 87 -23.24 9.30 4.75
CA ASP A 87 -23.71 9.89 5.99
C ASP A 87 -22.65 9.76 7.10
N PRO A 88 -22.00 10.86 7.52
CA PRO A 88 -21.01 10.86 8.60
C PRO A 88 -21.52 10.31 9.93
N ALA A 89 -22.83 10.31 10.18
CA ALA A 89 -23.39 9.73 11.40
C ALA A 89 -23.24 8.21 11.48
N ASN A 90 -22.98 7.55 10.34
CA ASN A 90 -22.84 6.10 10.24
C ASN A 90 -21.39 5.63 10.29
N TRP A 91 -20.42 6.54 10.31
CA TRP A 91 -19.02 6.15 10.19
C TRP A 91 -18.58 5.25 11.36
N PRO A 92 -17.94 4.11 11.05
CA PRO A 92 -17.40 3.23 12.08
C PRO A 92 -16.15 3.87 12.68
N GLY A 93 -16.19 4.14 13.98
CA GLY A 93 -15.11 4.81 14.71
C GLY A 93 -15.44 6.25 15.09
N ASP A 94 -14.68 6.79 16.04
CA ASP A 94 -14.79 8.17 16.53
C ASP A 94 -13.50 8.97 16.31
N ASN A 95 -12.55 8.41 15.54
CA ASN A 95 -11.24 9.00 15.35
C ASN A 95 -11.20 9.84 14.06
N ALA A 96 -10.65 11.05 14.15
CA ALA A 96 -10.51 11.96 13.01
C ALA A 96 -9.63 11.38 11.88
N TYR A 97 -8.83 10.36 12.17
CA TYR A 97 -8.01 9.62 11.19
C TYR A 97 -8.75 8.45 10.51
N ASP A 98 -10.01 8.18 10.87
CA ASP A 98 -10.76 7.09 10.23
C ASP A 98 -11.19 7.44 8.80
N GLU A 99 -11.22 8.73 8.42
CA GLU A 99 -11.57 9.19 7.06
C GLU A 99 -10.73 8.51 5.97
N TYR A 100 -9.42 8.45 6.15
CA TYR A 100 -8.50 7.83 5.19
C TYR A 100 -8.80 6.33 5.02
N ILE A 101 -9.21 5.66 6.12
CA ILE A 101 -9.60 4.25 6.12
C ILE A 101 -10.93 4.07 5.38
N LEU A 102 -11.86 5.01 5.54
CA LEU A 102 -13.16 4.99 4.87
C LEU A 102 -13.02 5.20 3.36
N GLU A 103 -12.16 6.12 2.93
CA GLU A 103 -11.83 6.31 1.51
C GLU A 103 -11.20 5.02 0.94
N ASN A 104 -10.32 4.35 1.67
CA ASN A 104 -9.60 3.17 1.21
C ASN A 104 -10.33 1.81 1.38
N ILE A 105 -11.59 1.81 1.82
CA ILE A 105 -12.27 0.59 2.28
C ILE A 105 -12.33 -0.53 1.22
N ALA A 106 -12.54 -0.16 -0.06
CA ALA A 106 -12.61 -1.13 -1.15
C ALA A 106 -11.25 -1.78 -1.44
N ALA A 107 -10.19 -0.97 -1.51
CA ALA A 107 -8.83 -1.46 -1.71
C ALA A 107 -8.38 -2.34 -0.53
N ARG A 108 -8.78 -2.00 0.70
CA ARG A 108 -8.52 -2.82 1.89
C ARG A 108 -9.25 -4.17 1.89
N MET A 109 -10.52 -4.20 1.46
CA MET A 109 -11.24 -5.47 1.27
C MET A 109 -10.60 -6.32 0.16
N LEU A 110 -10.21 -5.72 -0.97
CA LEU A 110 -9.49 -6.42 -2.03
C LEU A 110 -8.11 -6.92 -1.58
N ALA A 111 -7.38 -6.15 -0.77
CA ALA A 111 -6.12 -6.59 -0.17
C ALA A 111 -6.29 -7.91 0.61
N ARG A 112 -7.40 -8.04 1.34
CA ARG A 112 -7.72 -9.28 2.07
C ARG A 112 -8.01 -10.45 1.12
N VAL A 113 -8.68 -10.21 -0.01
CA VAL A 113 -8.89 -11.23 -1.06
C VAL A 113 -7.57 -11.67 -1.68
N VAL A 114 -6.70 -10.73 -2.04
CA VAL A 114 -5.36 -11.01 -2.57
C VAL A 114 -4.59 -11.88 -1.57
N ALA A 115 -4.52 -11.46 -0.31
CA ALA A 115 -3.82 -12.22 0.72
C ALA A 115 -4.39 -13.64 0.88
N ASN A 116 -5.72 -13.80 0.97
CA ASN A 116 -6.35 -15.12 1.07
C ASN A 116 -6.06 -16.03 -0.14
N THR A 117 -5.97 -15.44 -1.33
CA THR A 117 -5.73 -16.18 -2.57
C THR A 117 -4.30 -16.71 -2.63
N PHE A 118 -3.32 -15.92 -2.17
CA PHE A 118 -1.89 -16.23 -2.36
C PHE A 118 -1.17 -16.71 -1.09
N ALA A 119 -1.78 -16.62 0.10
CA ALA A 119 -1.15 -16.97 1.39
C ALA A 119 -0.69 -18.43 1.47
N ALA A 120 -1.43 -19.37 0.87
CA ALA A 120 -1.11 -20.80 0.94
C ALA A 120 0.01 -21.24 -0.02
N ASP A 121 0.19 -20.55 -1.15
CA ASP A 121 1.01 -21.02 -2.27
C ASP A 121 2.33 -20.27 -2.45
N ARG A 122 2.53 -19.11 -1.78
CA ARG A 122 3.67 -18.18 -2.03
C ARG A 122 4.39 -17.69 -0.77
N SER A 123 4.26 -18.34 0.39
CA SER A 123 4.86 -17.84 1.66
C SER A 123 6.40 -17.65 1.59
N GLY A 124 7.11 -18.45 0.78
CA GLY A 124 8.56 -18.28 0.56
C GLY A 124 8.95 -17.11 -0.35
N ASP A 125 7.99 -16.49 -1.05
CA ASP A 125 8.19 -15.56 -2.17
C ASP A 125 7.29 -14.31 -2.07
N TYR A 126 6.77 -14.03 -0.88
CA TYR A 126 5.82 -12.93 -0.67
C TYR A 126 6.43 -11.56 -1.00
N ARG A 127 7.75 -11.39 -0.85
CA ARG A 127 8.46 -10.14 -1.16
C ARG A 127 8.41 -9.82 -2.65
N GLU A 128 8.56 -10.82 -3.52
CA GLU A 128 8.45 -10.64 -4.97
C GLU A 128 7.01 -10.34 -5.37
N LEU A 129 6.04 -11.03 -4.76
CA LEU A 129 4.62 -10.75 -4.96
C LEU A 129 4.26 -9.31 -4.55
N LEU A 130 4.68 -8.87 -3.36
CA LEU A 130 4.44 -7.50 -2.88
C LEU A 130 5.14 -6.46 -3.77
N ALA A 131 6.37 -6.73 -4.23
CA ALA A 131 7.08 -5.84 -5.15
C ALA A 131 6.37 -5.76 -6.52
N LEU A 132 5.84 -6.88 -7.03
CA LEU A 132 5.03 -6.91 -8.24
C LEU A 132 3.74 -6.11 -8.07
N VAL A 133 3.04 -6.31 -6.97
CA VAL A 133 1.81 -5.57 -6.64
C VAL A 133 2.10 -4.08 -6.53
N ALA A 134 3.16 -3.68 -5.83
CA ALA A 134 3.58 -2.28 -5.74
C ALA A 134 3.94 -1.69 -7.10
N THR A 135 4.60 -2.45 -7.97
CA THR A 135 4.90 -2.04 -9.35
C THR A 135 3.62 -1.77 -10.12
N LEU A 136 2.64 -2.65 -10.03
CA LEU A 136 1.34 -2.47 -10.69
C LEU A 136 0.59 -1.26 -10.13
N VAL A 137 0.57 -1.06 -8.81
CA VAL A 137 -0.06 0.12 -8.17
C VAL A 137 0.60 1.40 -8.65
N LEU A 138 1.93 1.44 -8.74
CA LEU A 138 2.66 2.59 -9.24
C LEU A 138 2.34 2.87 -10.72
N ILE A 139 2.27 1.83 -11.56
CA ILE A 139 1.85 1.98 -12.97
C ILE A 139 0.41 2.51 -13.05
N ALA A 140 -0.50 1.98 -12.23
CA ALA A 140 -1.91 2.39 -12.22
C ALA A 140 -2.07 3.90 -11.92
N ARG A 141 -1.27 4.48 -11.01
CA ARG A 141 -1.29 5.93 -10.74
C ARG A 141 -1.02 6.80 -11.97
N TYR A 142 -0.15 6.32 -12.86
CA TYR A 142 0.23 7.04 -14.08
C TYR A 142 -0.47 6.49 -15.32
N TRP A 143 -1.44 5.59 -15.15
CA TRP A 143 -2.16 4.95 -16.23
C TRP A 143 -3.27 5.86 -16.76
N ASP A 144 -3.17 6.24 -18.03
CA ASP A 144 -4.18 6.98 -18.79
C ASP A 144 -4.87 6.10 -19.85
N GLY A 145 -4.69 4.77 -19.74
CA GLY A 145 -5.31 3.78 -20.62
C GLY A 145 -6.64 3.26 -20.08
N THR A 146 -7.21 2.25 -20.74
CA THR A 146 -8.45 1.63 -20.25
C THR A 146 -8.17 0.58 -19.16
N ASP A 147 -9.13 0.38 -18.27
CA ASP A 147 -9.07 -0.65 -17.23
C ASP A 147 -8.92 -2.04 -17.84
N GLU A 148 -9.63 -2.35 -18.93
CA GLU A 148 -9.52 -3.65 -19.60
C GLU A 148 -8.12 -3.90 -20.15
N ALA A 149 -7.45 -2.86 -20.66
CA ALA A 149 -6.07 -2.99 -21.10
C ALA A 149 -5.15 -3.28 -19.89
N PHE A 150 -5.32 -2.55 -18.78
CA PHE A 150 -4.54 -2.76 -17.57
C PHE A 150 -4.71 -4.18 -17.00
N LEU A 151 -5.94 -4.70 -16.99
CA LEU A 151 -6.25 -6.05 -16.50
C LEU A 151 -5.55 -7.18 -17.29
N THR A 152 -4.96 -6.87 -18.45
CA THR A 152 -4.20 -7.84 -19.25
C THR A 152 -2.69 -7.80 -19.03
N LEU A 153 -2.17 -6.90 -18.20
CA LEU A 153 -0.72 -6.66 -18.05
C LEU A 153 0.07 -7.89 -17.59
N LEU A 154 -0.56 -8.79 -16.82
CA LEU A 154 0.04 -10.04 -16.33
C LEU A 154 -0.26 -11.25 -17.22
N ASN A 155 -1.02 -11.10 -18.30
CA ASN A 155 -1.23 -12.19 -19.25
C ASN A 155 0.09 -12.57 -19.92
N ALA A 156 0.20 -13.84 -20.36
CA ALA A 156 1.36 -14.30 -21.12
C ALA A 156 1.62 -13.43 -22.36
N GLU A 157 0.53 -13.02 -23.03
CA GLU A 157 0.54 -12.05 -24.12
C GLU A 157 -0.48 -10.94 -23.79
N PRO A 158 -0.04 -9.80 -23.25
CA PRO A 158 -0.90 -8.64 -23.08
C PRO A 158 -1.39 -8.09 -24.41
N THR A 159 -2.44 -7.29 -24.38
CA THR A 159 -2.91 -6.63 -25.59
C THR A 159 -1.88 -5.60 -26.07
N ALA A 160 -1.82 -5.34 -27.39
CA ALA A 160 -0.94 -4.31 -27.93
C ALA A 160 -1.21 -2.92 -27.32
N GLN A 161 -2.49 -2.62 -27.05
CA GLN A 161 -2.91 -1.40 -26.35
C GLN A 161 -2.35 -1.35 -24.93
N ALA A 162 -2.35 -2.45 -24.19
CA ALA A 162 -1.79 -2.49 -22.85
C ALA A 162 -0.28 -2.18 -22.84
N ASP A 163 0.48 -2.67 -23.83
CA ASP A 163 1.90 -2.33 -23.94
C ASP A 163 2.13 -0.86 -24.35
N GLU A 164 1.28 -0.29 -25.22
CA GLU A 164 1.31 1.14 -25.56
C GLU A 164 1.06 2.03 -24.34
N TYR A 165 -0.05 1.79 -23.62
CA TYR A 165 -0.39 2.51 -22.40
C TYR A 165 0.66 2.32 -21.29
N LEU A 166 1.29 1.14 -21.20
CA LEU A 166 2.39 0.92 -20.27
C LEU A 166 3.58 1.83 -20.60
N GLN A 167 3.94 2.01 -21.87
CA GLN A 167 5.01 2.94 -22.25
C GLN A 167 4.65 4.40 -21.93
N GLU A 168 3.39 4.78 -22.12
CA GLU A 168 2.90 6.12 -21.77
C GLU A 168 2.95 6.36 -20.26
N ALA A 169 2.48 5.39 -19.45
CA ALA A 169 2.57 5.45 -18.00
C ALA A 169 4.03 5.59 -17.52
N ILE A 170 4.96 4.84 -18.12
CA ILE A 170 6.39 4.96 -17.84
C ILE A 170 6.91 6.36 -18.21
N ALA A 171 6.50 6.91 -19.34
CA ALA A 171 6.90 8.26 -19.76
C ALA A 171 6.40 9.35 -18.80
N ASN A 172 5.20 9.15 -18.25
CA ASN A 172 4.54 10.04 -17.29
C ASN A 172 5.10 9.95 -15.87
N THR A 173 5.82 8.88 -15.52
CA THR A 173 6.48 8.78 -14.21
C THR A 173 7.58 9.84 -14.04
N PRO A 174 7.78 10.34 -12.80
CA PRO A 174 8.88 11.25 -12.47
C PRO A 174 10.24 10.74 -12.95
N GLU A 175 11.07 11.66 -13.46
CA GLU A 175 12.37 11.29 -14.06
C GLU A 175 13.28 10.55 -13.07
N SER A 176 13.19 10.90 -11.79
CA SER A 176 13.88 10.22 -10.68
C SER A 176 13.59 8.72 -10.63
N LEU A 177 12.35 8.30 -10.90
CA LEU A 177 11.90 6.92 -10.81
C LEU A 177 12.19 6.07 -12.05
N ARG A 178 12.42 6.70 -13.22
CA ARG A 178 12.56 5.98 -14.50
C ARG A 178 13.63 4.90 -14.50
N SER A 179 14.76 5.12 -13.84
CA SER A 179 15.83 4.12 -13.78
C SER A 179 15.45 2.93 -12.91
N LEU A 180 14.81 3.20 -11.76
CA LEU A 180 14.32 2.17 -10.84
C LEU A 180 13.22 1.34 -11.54
N LEU A 181 12.24 1.99 -12.16
CA LEU A 181 11.21 1.33 -12.95
C LEU A 181 11.79 0.48 -14.08
N ALA A 182 12.64 1.05 -14.93
CA ALA A 182 13.12 0.39 -16.14
C ALA A 182 14.02 -0.83 -15.86
N GLU A 183 14.82 -0.77 -14.80
CA GLU A 183 15.89 -1.74 -14.57
C GLU A 183 15.59 -2.73 -13.44
N LEU A 184 14.70 -2.38 -12.51
CA LEU A 184 14.36 -3.23 -11.37
C LEU A 184 12.94 -3.78 -11.50
N LEU A 185 11.94 -2.91 -11.67
CA LEU A 185 10.54 -3.32 -11.53
C LEU A 185 9.91 -3.86 -12.83
N LEU A 186 10.14 -3.22 -13.97
CA LEU A 186 9.61 -3.68 -15.25
C LEU A 186 10.14 -5.05 -15.68
N PRO A 187 11.42 -5.41 -15.44
CA PRO A 187 11.88 -6.77 -15.67
C PRO A 187 11.09 -7.81 -14.87
N ALA A 188 10.84 -7.56 -13.57
CA ALA A 188 10.06 -8.45 -12.72
C ALA A 188 8.61 -8.56 -13.20
N LEU A 189 7.98 -7.44 -13.60
CA LEU A 189 6.64 -7.45 -14.22
C LEU A 189 6.60 -8.32 -15.48
N ARG A 190 7.61 -8.23 -16.35
CA ARG A 190 7.68 -9.03 -17.58
C ARG A 190 7.92 -10.51 -17.30
N GLU A 191 8.73 -10.83 -16.30
CA GLU A 191 8.97 -12.20 -15.86
C GLU A 191 7.71 -12.83 -15.26
N ALA A 192 6.91 -12.04 -14.55
CA ALA A 192 5.65 -12.47 -13.97
C ALA A 192 4.54 -12.78 -15.01
N ARG A 193 4.66 -12.28 -16.25
CA ARG A 193 3.64 -12.48 -17.30
C ARG A 193 3.42 -13.97 -17.59
N GLY A 194 2.17 -14.40 -17.51
CA GLY A 194 1.78 -15.79 -17.78
C GLY A 194 2.14 -16.80 -16.68
N THR A 195 2.64 -16.32 -15.53
CA THR A 195 2.93 -17.19 -14.37
C THR A 195 1.72 -17.41 -13.46
N PHE A 196 0.70 -16.55 -13.60
CA PHE A 196 -0.57 -16.62 -12.89
C PHE A 196 -1.67 -17.21 -13.77
N THR A 197 -2.66 -17.83 -13.14
CA THR A 197 -3.93 -18.13 -13.82
C THR A 197 -4.63 -16.83 -14.25
N ALA A 198 -5.57 -16.92 -15.19
CA ALA A 198 -6.29 -15.74 -15.66
C ALA A 198 -7.04 -15.00 -14.53
N ASP A 199 -7.59 -15.74 -13.58
CA ASP A 199 -8.33 -15.16 -12.45
C ASP A 199 -7.38 -14.50 -11.44
N GLU A 200 -6.23 -15.12 -11.15
CA GLU A 200 -5.19 -14.54 -10.28
C GLU A 200 -4.55 -13.29 -10.91
N ALA A 201 -4.24 -13.33 -12.20
CA ALA A 201 -3.72 -12.18 -12.93
C ALA A 201 -4.70 -11.01 -12.85
N ARG A 202 -5.99 -11.28 -13.13
CA ARG A 202 -7.06 -10.28 -13.06
C ARG A 202 -7.26 -9.74 -11.64
N LEU A 203 -7.15 -10.58 -10.61
CA LEU A 203 -7.20 -10.18 -9.21
C LEU A 203 -6.07 -9.19 -8.88
N LEU A 204 -4.83 -9.52 -9.24
CA LEU A 204 -3.67 -8.68 -8.93
C LEU A 204 -3.73 -7.34 -9.66
N THR A 205 -4.01 -7.36 -10.97
CA THR A 205 -4.13 -6.12 -11.75
C THR A 205 -5.34 -5.30 -11.30
N GLY A 206 -6.45 -5.94 -10.96
CA GLY A 206 -7.63 -5.24 -10.50
C GLY A 206 -7.45 -4.63 -9.11
N TYR A 207 -6.83 -5.37 -8.18
CA TYR A 207 -6.41 -4.80 -6.91
C TYR A 207 -5.51 -3.58 -7.13
N ALA A 208 -4.55 -3.67 -8.06
CA ALA A 208 -3.64 -2.57 -8.34
C ALA A 208 -4.35 -1.34 -8.95
N LEU A 209 -5.35 -1.52 -9.81
CA LEU A 209 -6.23 -0.42 -10.26
C LEU A 209 -6.95 0.21 -9.08
N ALA A 210 -7.56 -0.61 -8.22
CA ALA A 210 -8.29 -0.11 -7.07
C ALA A 210 -7.39 0.65 -6.09
N ALA A 211 -6.20 0.11 -5.80
CA ALA A 211 -5.21 0.75 -4.95
C ALA A 211 -4.50 1.94 -5.62
N GLY A 212 -4.36 1.96 -6.94
CA GLY A 212 -3.71 3.04 -7.68
C GLY A 212 -4.63 4.25 -7.91
N TYR A 213 -5.89 3.99 -8.25
CA TYR A 213 -6.87 5.03 -8.55
C TYR A 213 -7.66 5.50 -7.33
N TYR A 214 -8.07 4.56 -6.46
CA TYR A 214 -8.99 4.88 -5.38
C TYR A 214 -8.29 5.13 -4.04
N ALA A 215 -7.00 4.81 -3.92
CA ALA A 215 -6.31 5.08 -2.67
C ALA A 215 -5.93 6.56 -2.46
N GLY A 216 -6.19 7.41 -3.46
CA GLY A 216 -5.88 8.84 -3.40
C GLY A 216 -4.42 9.07 -3.03
N GLU A 217 -4.22 9.79 -1.92
CA GLU A 217 -2.92 10.16 -1.34
C GLU A 217 -2.31 9.05 -0.44
N HIS A 218 -3.02 7.93 -0.18
CA HIS A 218 -2.53 6.87 0.75
C HIS A 218 -2.42 5.42 0.19
N PRO A 219 -1.89 5.24 -1.02
CA PRO A 219 -1.71 3.93 -1.67
C PRO A 219 -0.82 2.94 -0.91
N TYR A 220 0.06 3.37 0.00
CA TYR A 220 0.84 2.45 0.84
C TYR A 220 -0.04 1.68 1.85
N GLU A 221 -1.17 2.26 2.31
CA GLU A 221 -2.08 1.61 3.27
C GLU A 221 -2.73 0.37 2.68
N THR A 222 -2.98 0.39 1.38
CA THR A 222 -3.56 -0.74 0.65
C THR A 222 -2.59 -1.93 0.66
N LEU A 223 -1.31 -1.66 0.37
CA LEU A 223 -0.25 -2.66 0.38
C LEU A 223 0.10 -3.15 1.79
N ASN A 224 -0.06 -2.31 2.81
CA ASN A 224 0.03 -2.73 4.21
C ASN A 224 -0.99 -3.84 4.53
N GLY A 225 -2.23 -3.74 4.05
CA GLY A 225 -3.24 -4.78 4.26
C GLY A 225 -2.82 -6.16 3.73
N ILE A 226 -2.22 -6.20 2.54
CA ILE A 226 -1.68 -7.43 1.96
C ILE A 226 -0.46 -7.92 2.77
N HIS A 227 0.46 -7.01 3.09
CA HIS A 227 1.69 -7.33 3.81
C HIS A 227 1.43 -7.89 5.20
N VAL A 228 0.56 -7.24 5.99
CA VAL A 228 0.14 -7.70 7.31
C VAL A 228 -0.46 -9.09 7.23
N ALA A 229 -1.34 -9.32 6.24
CA ALA A 229 -2.00 -10.60 6.07
C ALA A 229 -1.05 -11.74 5.70
N PHE A 230 0.00 -11.48 4.91
CA PHE A 230 1.05 -12.48 4.65
C PHE A 230 1.92 -12.76 5.88
N THR A 231 2.12 -11.78 6.75
CA THR A 231 2.95 -11.94 7.95
C THR A 231 2.20 -12.41 9.18
N ALA A 232 0.88 -12.63 9.07
CA ALA A 232 0.04 -13.01 10.20
C ALA A 232 0.48 -14.35 10.86
N ASP A 233 1.14 -15.22 10.09
CA ASP A 233 1.67 -16.50 10.57
C ASP A 233 3.20 -16.50 10.83
N GLU A 234 3.92 -15.39 10.57
CA GLU A 234 5.40 -15.31 10.66
C GLU A 234 5.95 -14.17 11.56
N ARG A 235 7.13 -14.42 12.13
CA ARG A 235 7.75 -13.79 13.32
C ARG A 235 8.40 -12.39 13.11
N THR A 236 7.92 -11.54 12.21
CA THR A 236 8.66 -10.30 11.84
C THR A 236 7.83 -9.02 11.77
N GLN A 237 6.61 -9.00 12.32
CA GLN A 237 5.98 -7.70 12.60
C GLN A 237 6.81 -6.92 13.62
N PRO A 238 7.03 -5.61 13.41
CA PRO A 238 7.76 -4.79 14.36
C PRO A 238 7.00 -4.82 15.67
N ASP A 239 7.71 -5.17 16.74
CA ASP A 239 7.06 -5.23 18.04
C ASP A 239 6.59 -3.82 18.46
N THR A 240 5.65 -3.78 19.40
CA THR A 240 5.07 -2.50 19.89
C THR A 240 6.14 -1.54 20.42
N GLU A 241 7.29 -2.05 20.87
CA GLU A 241 8.38 -1.23 21.37
C GLU A 241 9.20 -0.61 20.24
N GLN A 242 9.42 -1.33 19.13
CA GLN A 242 10.04 -0.81 17.92
C GLN A 242 9.18 0.32 17.31
N ILE A 243 7.87 0.12 17.22
CA ILE A 243 6.93 1.16 16.75
C ILE A 243 6.99 2.37 17.69
N ARG A 244 6.88 2.17 19.01
CA ARG A 244 6.98 3.25 20.00
C ARG A 244 8.30 4.02 19.88
N ARG A 245 9.42 3.33 19.68
CA ARG A 245 10.74 3.97 19.52
C ARG A 245 10.78 4.89 18.30
N VAL A 246 10.22 4.45 17.17
CA VAL A 246 10.13 5.30 15.96
C VAL A 246 9.23 6.51 16.22
N GLU A 247 8.07 6.30 16.83
CA GLU A 247 7.17 7.41 17.20
C GLU A 247 7.84 8.42 18.15
N ASP A 248 8.60 7.96 19.14
CA ASP A 248 9.29 8.82 20.09
C ASP A 248 10.36 9.67 19.38
N VAL A 249 11.07 9.11 18.40
CA VAL A 249 12.05 9.83 17.58
C VAL A 249 11.35 10.86 16.68
N LEU A 250 10.24 10.50 16.02
CA LEU A 250 9.43 11.42 15.23
C LEU A 250 8.92 12.59 16.09
N LYS A 251 8.34 12.29 17.25
CA LYS A 251 7.87 13.31 18.21
C LYS A 251 9.01 14.20 18.70
N ALA A 252 10.19 13.64 18.95
CA ALA A 252 11.37 14.40 19.36
C ALA A 252 11.84 15.35 18.25
N ASN A 253 11.97 14.87 17.01
CA ASN A 253 12.37 15.68 15.86
C ASN A 253 11.35 16.79 15.58
N PHE A 254 10.05 16.49 15.65
CA PHE A 254 8.99 17.48 15.48
C PHE A 254 9.07 18.59 16.54
N ARG A 255 9.22 18.23 17.83
CA ARG A 255 9.40 19.19 18.91
C ARG A 255 10.66 20.04 18.71
N ALA A 256 11.78 19.42 18.35
CA ALA A 256 13.05 20.09 18.12
C ALA A 256 12.95 21.10 16.96
N ALA A 257 12.27 20.76 15.86
CA ALA A 257 12.01 21.66 14.75
C ALA A 257 11.13 22.86 15.16
N HIS A 258 10.13 22.63 16.01
CA HIS A 258 9.20 23.68 16.46
C HIS A 258 9.81 24.61 17.51
N GLU A 259 10.57 24.07 18.47
CA GLU A 259 11.31 24.85 19.47
C GLU A 259 12.53 25.56 18.86
N GLY A 260 13.12 24.97 17.84
CA GLY A 260 14.23 25.52 17.06
C GLY A 260 13.83 26.62 16.06
N ALA A 261 12.53 26.88 15.85
CA ALA A 261 12.01 27.84 14.87
C ALA A 261 12.38 29.32 15.10
N GLY A 262 13.28 29.62 16.05
CA GLY A 262 13.93 30.92 16.26
C GLY A 262 15.41 30.82 16.68
N ALA A 263 16.01 29.64 16.59
CA ALA A 263 17.42 29.40 16.92
C ALA A 263 18.32 29.66 15.70
N THR A 264 19.59 30.04 15.92
CA THR A 264 20.57 30.24 14.86
C THR A 264 21.08 28.94 14.22
N GLU A 265 20.81 27.80 14.86
CA GLU A 265 21.15 26.46 14.38
C GLU A 265 19.92 25.57 14.51
N ASN A 266 19.56 24.87 13.43
CA ASN A 266 18.55 23.82 13.48
C ASN A 266 19.15 22.58 14.16
N PRO A 267 18.45 21.98 15.13
CA PRO A 267 18.91 20.76 15.78
C PRO A 267 19.06 19.61 14.76
N GLU A 268 20.13 18.82 14.89
CA GLU A 268 20.32 17.64 14.04
C GLU A 268 19.20 16.61 14.28
N PRO A 269 18.59 16.07 13.21
CA PRO A 269 17.54 15.07 13.33
C PRO A 269 18.08 13.78 13.95
N HIS A 270 17.28 13.17 14.83
CA HIS A 270 17.53 11.87 15.40
C HIS A 270 17.03 10.76 14.47
N TYR A 271 17.74 9.63 14.45
CA TYR A 271 17.44 8.49 13.60
C TYR A 271 17.42 7.18 14.38
N VAL A 272 16.57 6.25 13.93
CA VAL A 272 16.60 4.84 14.27
C VAL A 272 17.48 4.14 13.24
N THR A 273 18.64 3.63 13.69
CA THR A 273 19.56 2.89 12.82
C THR A 273 19.18 1.42 12.74
N LEU A 274 18.86 0.94 11.54
CA LEU A 274 18.63 -0.46 11.20
C LEU A 274 19.87 -1.06 10.51
N PRO A 275 20.06 -2.39 10.54
CA PRO A 275 21.16 -3.02 9.82
C PRO A 275 20.97 -2.89 8.30
N GLY A 276 22.05 -2.68 7.55
CA GLY A 276 22.02 -2.62 6.08
C GLY A 276 21.93 -4.00 5.40
N ASP A 277 21.12 -4.91 5.91
CA ASP A 277 20.91 -6.29 5.41
C ASP A 277 19.42 -6.57 5.15
N GLN A 278 19.10 -7.82 4.81
CA GLN A 278 17.74 -8.28 4.56
C GLN A 278 16.81 -7.96 5.74
N ASP A 279 17.20 -8.35 6.96
CA ASP A 279 16.38 -8.17 8.17
C ASP A 279 16.09 -6.69 8.42
N GLY A 280 17.08 -5.82 8.21
CA GLY A 280 16.89 -4.38 8.35
C GLY A 280 15.97 -3.77 7.31
N TYR A 281 16.07 -4.16 6.03
CA TYR A 281 15.16 -3.66 4.99
C TYR A 281 13.74 -4.18 5.18
N GLU A 282 13.58 -5.43 5.59
CA GLU A 282 12.27 -6.01 5.92
C GLU A 282 11.64 -5.30 7.12
N THR A 283 12.41 -5.10 8.20
CA THR A 283 11.97 -4.31 9.36
C THR A 283 11.56 -2.90 8.93
N ALA A 284 12.34 -2.25 8.06
CA ALA A 284 12.01 -0.92 7.56
C ALA A 284 10.71 -0.90 6.75
N ALA A 285 10.49 -1.89 5.87
CA ALA A 285 9.25 -2.04 5.12
C ALA A 285 8.05 -2.21 6.06
N HIS A 286 8.18 -3.03 7.10
CA HIS A 286 7.11 -3.18 8.09
C HIS A 286 6.85 -1.92 8.91
N LEU A 287 7.90 -1.20 9.31
CA LEU A 287 7.77 0.05 10.05
C LEU A 287 7.06 1.11 9.22
N ILE A 288 7.36 1.24 7.93
CA ILE A 288 6.65 2.15 7.02
C ILE A 288 5.20 1.70 6.82
N ALA A 289 4.98 0.39 6.70
CA ALA A 289 3.63 -0.15 6.55
C ALA A 289 2.75 0.15 7.78
N ALA A 290 3.32 0.09 8.99
CA ALA A 290 2.63 0.42 10.24
C ALA A 290 2.54 1.94 10.51
N LEU A 291 3.56 2.70 10.10
CA LEU A 291 3.71 4.13 10.34
C LEU A 291 4.42 4.76 9.15
N SER A 292 3.68 5.34 8.21
CA SER A 292 4.23 5.83 6.94
C SER A 292 5.37 6.84 7.11
N GLN A 293 5.34 7.68 8.14
CA GLN A 293 6.37 8.69 8.44
C GLN A 293 7.67 8.06 8.97
N ALA A 294 7.70 6.75 9.26
CA ALA A 294 8.90 6.07 9.74
C ALA A 294 10.09 6.25 8.79
N HIS A 295 9.83 6.43 7.49
CA HIS A 295 10.88 6.64 6.51
C HIS A 295 11.76 7.88 6.78
N ASP A 296 11.21 8.93 7.40
CA ASP A 296 11.94 10.17 7.74
C ASP A 296 13.05 9.96 8.77
N VAL A 297 12.89 8.93 9.61
CA VAL A 297 13.74 8.69 10.78
C VAL A 297 14.48 7.37 10.72
N ILE A 298 14.37 6.61 9.64
CA ILE A 298 15.13 5.37 9.44
C ILE A 298 16.45 5.67 8.74
N ALA A 299 17.54 5.18 9.33
CA ALA A 299 18.87 5.16 8.71
C ALA A 299 19.40 3.72 8.68
N PHE A 300 20.24 3.38 7.71
CA PHE A 300 20.88 2.07 7.64
C PHE A 300 22.36 2.17 8.06
N SER A 301 22.81 1.20 8.87
CA SER A 301 24.23 1.08 9.19
C SER A 301 25.02 0.63 7.96
N THR A 302 26.23 1.16 7.81
CA THR A 302 27.17 0.67 6.80
C THR A 302 27.71 -0.69 7.26
N GLN A 303 27.59 -1.71 6.41
CA GLN A 303 28.11 -3.04 6.77
C GLN A 303 29.64 -3.02 6.82
N PRO A 304 30.26 -3.49 7.91
CA PRO A 304 31.70 -3.63 7.97
C PRO A 304 32.13 -4.85 7.14
N GLY A 305 32.64 -4.61 5.92
CA GLY A 305 33.54 -5.58 5.27
C GLY A 305 33.18 -6.14 3.88
N GLU A 306 32.05 -5.81 3.27
CA GLU A 306 31.76 -6.25 1.89
C GLU A 306 31.84 -5.07 0.92
N GLY A 307 32.96 -4.99 0.20
CA GLY A 307 33.10 -4.07 -0.91
C GLY A 307 32.18 -4.48 -2.05
N THR A 308 31.31 -3.56 -2.48
CA THR A 308 30.69 -3.47 -3.82
C THR A 308 30.40 -4.79 -4.55
N SER A 309 29.93 -5.83 -3.86
CA SER A 309 29.35 -6.99 -4.51
C SER A 309 27.85 -6.75 -4.64
N ALA A 310 27.29 -7.13 -5.79
CA ALA A 310 25.85 -7.11 -6.02
C ALA A 310 25.12 -7.65 -4.78
N LEU A 311 24.04 -6.96 -4.38
CA LEU A 311 23.14 -7.43 -3.31
C LEU A 311 22.91 -8.93 -3.54
N ALA A 312 23.30 -9.79 -2.58
CA ALA A 312 22.92 -11.19 -2.60
C ALA A 312 21.39 -11.28 -2.84
N ASP A 313 20.93 -12.25 -3.63
CA ASP A 313 19.55 -12.31 -4.11
C ASP A 313 18.52 -12.13 -2.98
N ASP A 314 18.76 -12.73 -1.81
CA ASP A 314 17.91 -12.63 -0.63
C ASP A 314 17.80 -11.18 -0.07
N ARG A 315 18.90 -10.41 -0.09
CA ARG A 315 18.91 -8.99 0.31
C ARG A 315 18.19 -8.11 -0.72
N ARG A 316 18.24 -8.48 -2.00
CA ARG A 316 17.65 -7.70 -3.10
C ARG A 316 16.13 -7.65 -3.02
N ALA A 317 15.47 -8.76 -2.66
CA ALA A 317 14.02 -8.80 -2.53
C ALA A 317 13.51 -7.88 -1.39
N ALA A 318 14.12 -7.97 -0.19
CA ALA A 318 13.76 -7.09 0.93
C ALA A 318 14.07 -5.62 0.64
N PHE A 319 15.20 -5.33 0.00
CA PHE A 319 15.53 -3.96 -0.43
C PHE A 319 14.53 -3.42 -1.46
N THR A 320 14.14 -4.24 -2.44
CA THR A 320 13.15 -3.85 -3.46
C THR A 320 11.79 -3.58 -2.83
N LEU A 321 11.36 -4.40 -1.88
CA LEU A 321 10.12 -4.19 -1.14
C LEU A 321 10.15 -2.88 -0.34
N TYR A 322 11.26 -2.58 0.34
CA TYR A 322 11.44 -1.31 1.04
C TYR A 322 11.35 -0.10 0.10
N LEU A 323 12.02 -0.16 -1.07
CA LEU A 323 11.91 0.90 -2.08
C LEU A 323 10.46 1.05 -2.58
N CYS A 324 9.75 -0.06 -2.78
CA CYS A 324 8.33 -0.05 -3.14
C CYS A 324 7.49 0.69 -2.11
N TYR A 325 7.67 0.41 -0.82
CA TYR A 325 6.98 1.16 0.24
C TYR A 325 7.28 2.65 0.22
N LEU A 326 8.53 3.05 -0.03
CA LEU A 326 8.89 4.47 -0.16
C LEU A 326 8.19 5.13 -1.35
N MET A 327 8.21 4.53 -2.54
CA MET A 327 7.54 5.09 -3.73
C MET A 327 6.02 5.15 -3.57
N LEU A 328 5.48 4.39 -2.61
CA LEU A 328 4.05 4.44 -2.31
C LEU A 328 3.69 5.51 -1.29
N GLY A 329 4.68 6.22 -0.74
CA GLY A 329 4.49 7.42 0.06
C GLY A 329 3.82 8.55 -0.72
N ASP A 330 3.31 9.52 0.02
CA ASP A 330 2.47 10.61 -0.47
C ASP A 330 3.26 11.87 -0.85
N ASP A 331 4.59 11.82 -0.77
CA ASP A 331 5.44 12.98 -1.06
C ASP A 331 6.50 12.69 -2.12
N GLU A 332 6.75 13.69 -2.98
CA GLU A 332 7.80 13.66 -4.00
C GLU A 332 9.19 13.38 -3.37
N SER A 333 9.38 13.75 -2.10
CA SER A 333 10.60 13.45 -1.34
C SER A 333 10.83 11.96 -1.16
N SER A 334 9.80 11.15 -0.95
CA SER A 334 9.89 9.71 -0.77
C SER A 334 10.29 9.01 -2.06
N GLU A 335 9.75 9.47 -3.19
CA GLU A 335 10.13 8.99 -4.52
C GLU A 335 11.58 9.35 -4.87
N GLU A 336 11.99 10.60 -4.62
CA GLU A 336 13.37 11.05 -4.83
C GLU A 336 14.34 10.27 -3.93
N ARG A 337 13.94 10.03 -2.68
CA ARG A 337 14.72 9.24 -1.72
C ARG A 337 14.86 7.79 -2.17
N ALA A 338 13.79 7.16 -2.64
CA ALA A 338 13.85 5.81 -3.20
C ALA A 338 14.80 5.74 -4.39
N ALA A 339 14.72 6.71 -5.30
CA ALA A 339 15.61 6.82 -6.45
C ALA A 339 17.08 7.02 -6.04
N GLU A 340 17.36 7.84 -5.03
CA GLU A 340 18.71 8.08 -4.50
C GLU A 340 19.28 6.82 -3.85
N LEU A 341 18.49 6.12 -3.04
CA LEU A 341 18.88 4.88 -2.39
C LEU A 341 19.18 3.79 -3.43
N TYR A 342 18.35 3.68 -4.47
CA TYR A 342 18.60 2.76 -5.58
C TYR A 342 19.93 3.10 -6.31
N ARG A 343 20.14 4.37 -6.67
CA ARG A 343 21.38 4.83 -7.32
C ARG A 343 22.62 4.57 -6.47
N THR A 344 22.53 4.81 -5.17
CA THR A 344 23.63 4.60 -4.21
C THR A 344 23.97 3.13 -4.07
N ASN A 345 22.95 2.26 -3.97
CA ASN A 345 23.15 0.80 -3.85
C ASN A 345 23.61 0.16 -5.16
N ARG A 346 23.22 0.70 -6.33
CA ARG A 346 23.70 0.24 -7.63
C ARG A 346 25.21 0.45 -7.81
N GLY A 347 25.77 1.48 -7.17
CA GLY A 347 27.19 1.77 -7.18
C GLY A 347 27.75 1.99 -8.59
N LYS A 348 27.51 3.17 -9.18
CA LYS A 348 28.03 3.63 -10.49
C LYS A 348 28.12 2.57 -11.61
#